data_AF-A0A381Z7M5-F1
#
_entry.id   AF-A0A381Z7M5-F1
#
_cell.length_a   1.000
_cell.length_b   1.000
_cell.length_c   1.000
_cell.angle_alpha   90.00
_cell.angle_beta   90.00
_cell.angle_gamma   90.00
#
_symmetry.space_group_name_H-M   'P 1'
#
loop_
_entity.id
_entity.type
_entity.pdbx_description
1 polymer ?
#
loop_
_entity_poly.entity_id
_entity_poly.type
_entity_poly.pdbx_seq_one_letter_code
_entity_poly.pdbx_strand_id
1 'polypeptide(L)'
;DSAFDGADAVLIYADGGGGHPAIQKNRAKLIDGLAKHGVGIGCAHYGVEVPRGDPGKYMQDWIGGYYEHAFSVNPMWAPDFNKFPNHPITRGVKPFKVVDEWYFNMRFRKDGVGKITPLLVAIPSDKVRNGPYVWPKGPYKHVQADKGRPETMMWAYERKDGGRGFGFTGGHKHVNWGNDNYRKAVLNGLLWIAKAKVPKNGIKSSVSTEELKQNLDPKGKRK
;
A
#
# COMPACT_ATOMS: atom_id res chain seq x y z
N ASP A 1 17.49 4.40 -17.08
CA ASP A 1 16.13 3.83 -17.21
C ASP A 1 16.12 2.40 -17.72
N SER A 2 17.23 1.87 -18.23
CA SER A 2 17.38 0.44 -18.61
C SER A 2 17.12 -0.57 -17.48
N ALA A 3 17.16 -0.13 -16.22
CA ALA A 3 16.76 -0.95 -15.07
C ALA A 3 15.28 -1.41 -15.13
N PHE A 4 14.45 -0.78 -15.97
CA PHE A 4 13.06 -1.17 -16.21
C PHE A 4 12.87 -2.00 -17.48
N ASP A 5 13.93 -2.24 -18.26
CA ASP A 5 13.82 -3.01 -19.50
C ASP A 5 13.38 -4.45 -19.19
N GLY A 6 12.27 -4.87 -19.80
CA GLY A 6 11.67 -6.19 -19.57
C GLY A 6 10.95 -6.36 -18.23
N ALA A 7 10.76 -5.29 -17.44
CA ALA A 7 10.03 -5.38 -16.18
C ALA A 7 8.51 -5.50 -16.41
N ASP A 8 7.89 -6.58 -15.92
CA ASP A 8 6.43 -6.75 -15.91
C ASP A 8 5.73 -5.92 -14.84
N ALA A 9 6.45 -5.60 -13.75
CA ALA A 9 5.93 -4.83 -12.64
C ALA A 9 7.02 -4.05 -11.89
N VAL A 10 6.60 -2.97 -11.24
CA VAL A 10 7.41 -2.13 -10.37
C VAL A 10 6.70 -1.99 -9.03
N LEU A 11 7.38 -2.31 -7.93
CA LEU A 11 6.96 -1.98 -6.57
C LEU A 11 7.78 -0.80 -6.05
N ILE A 12 7.10 0.24 -5.57
CA ILE A 12 7.72 1.36 -4.88
C ILE A 12 7.52 1.17 -3.38
N TYR A 13 8.55 0.67 -2.72
CA TYR A 13 8.63 0.55 -1.25
C TYR A 13 9.88 1.31 -0.79
N ALA A 14 9.71 2.61 -0.63
CA ALA A 14 10.78 3.59 -0.46
C ALA A 14 10.25 4.80 0.33
N ASP A 15 10.98 5.92 0.29
CA ASP A 15 10.49 7.20 0.77
C ASP A 15 9.18 7.64 0.09
N GLY A 16 8.43 8.47 0.81
CA GLY A 16 7.15 9.04 0.42
C GLY A 16 7.12 10.56 0.52
N GLY A 17 5.91 11.13 0.49
CA GLY A 17 5.68 12.56 0.58
C GLY A 17 6.46 13.31 -0.50
N GLY A 18 7.07 14.44 -0.15
CA GLY A 18 7.91 15.20 -1.08
C GLY A 18 9.17 14.45 -1.55
N GLY A 19 9.60 13.40 -0.83
CA GLY A 19 10.76 12.57 -1.16
C GLY A 19 10.43 11.37 -2.06
N HIS A 20 9.16 11.16 -2.43
CA HIS A 20 8.73 9.98 -3.16
C HIS A 20 9.50 9.83 -4.50
N PRO A 21 10.18 8.71 -4.76
CA PRO A 21 11.15 8.62 -5.87
C PRO A 21 10.52 8.71 -7.26
N ALA A 22 9.26 8.29 -7.42
CA ALA A 22 8.55 8.39 -8.70
C ALA A 22 8.10 9.81 -9.07
N ILE A 23 8.08 10.76 -8.13
CA ILE A 23 7.62 12.13 -8.42
C ILE A 23 8.80 13.11 -8.51
N GLN A 24 10.03 12.62 -8.33
CA GLN A 24 11.23 13.45 -8.45
C GLN A 24 11.53 13.77 -9.90
N LYS A 25 11.83 15.04 -10.19
CA LYS A 25 12.20 15.51 -11.53
C LYS A 25 11.12 15.08 -12.55
N ASN A 26 11.51 14.42 -13.64
CA ASN A 26 10.59 13.92 -14.67
C ASN A 26 10.18 12.44 -14.49
N ARG A 27 10.47 11.82 -13.34
CA ARG A 27 10.24 10.38 -13.15
C ARG A 27 8.77 9.99 -13.18
N ALA A 28 7.84 10.93 -12.92
CA ALA A 28 6.42 10.63 -13.02
C ALA A 28 6.03 10.28 -14.46
N LYS A 29 6.63 10.95 -15.46
CA LYS A 29 6.42 10.62 -16.88
C LYS A 29 6.99 9.24 -17.24
N LEU A 30 8.11 8.86 -16.64
CA LEU A 30 8.71 7.53 -16.82
C LEU A 30 7.76 6.44 -16.30
N ILE A 31 7.29 6.56 -15.04
CA ILE A 31 6.38 5.57 -14.44
C ILE A 31 5.03 5.54 -15.18
N ASP A 32 4.52 6.70 -15.61
CA ASP A 32 3.32 6.78 -16.44
C ASP A 32 3.51 6.08 -17.80
N GLY A 33 4.68 6.24 -18.42
CA GLY A 33 5.08 5.51 -19.62
C GLY A 33 5.07 4.00 -19.40
N LEU A 34 5.69 3.51 -18.32
CA LEU A 34 5.67 2.08 -17.97
C LEU A 34 4.24 1.58 -17.77
N ALA A 35 3.43 2.30 -17.00
CA ALA A 35 2.05 1.94 -16.75
C ALA A 35 1.25 1.82 -18.06
N LYS A 36 1.38 2.79 -18.99
CA LYS A 36 0.72 2.78 -20.31
C LYS A 36 1.15 1.62 -21.21
N HIS A 37 2.38 1.12 -21.06
CA HIS A 37 2.85 -0.10 -21.73
C HIS A 37 2.43 -1.39 -21.03
N GLY A 38 1.57 -1.29 -20.00
CA GLY A 38 0.98 -2.43 -19.33
C GLY A 38 1.76 -2.96 -18.14
N VAL A 39 2.89 -2.32 -17.78
CA VAL A 39 3.66 -2.63 -16.57
C VAL A 39 2.77 -2.38 -15.34
N GLY A 40 2.78 -3.34 -14.42
CA GLY A 40 2.04 -3.24 -13.17
C GLY A 40 2.72 -2.32 -12.16
N ILE A 41 1.97 -1.43 -11.49
CA ILE A 41 2.56 -0.49 -10.51
C ILE A 41 2.02 -0.80 -9.11
N GLY A 42 2.91 -1.03 -8.15
CA GLY A 42 2.56 -1.17 -6.74
C GLY A 42 3.23 -0.09 -5.91
N CYS A 43 2.59 0.36 -4.83
CA CYS A 43 3.22 1.21 -3.82
C CYS A 43 2.97 0.63 -2.42
N ALA A 44 3.98 0.66 -1.56
CA ALA A 44 3.92 0.11 -0.22
C ALA A 44 4.41 1.11 0.84
N HIS A 45 3.77 1.08 2.01
CA HIS A 45 4.06 1.90 3.16
C HIS A 45 4.16 3.40 2.81
N TYR A 46 5.24 4.07 3.19
CA TYR A 46 5.45 5.49 2.89
C TYR A 46 5.43 5.79 1.38
N GLY A 47 5.74 4.80 0.52
CA GLY A 47 5.57 4.91 -0.93
C GLY A 47 4.12 5.12 -1.39
N VAL A 48 3.09 4.95 -0.53
CA VAL A 48 1.71 5.35 -0.89
C VAL A 48 1.42 6.83 -0.64
N GLU A 49 2.33 7.57 0.01
CA GLU A 49 2.15 8.97 0.35
C GLU A 49 2.81 9.89 -0.68
N VAL A 50 2.05 10.92 -1.10
CA VAL A 50 2.53 12.01 -1.94
C VAL A 50 1.91 13.35 -1.49
N PRO A 51 2.53 14.49 -1.84
CA PRO A 51 1.92 15.80 -1.60
C PRO A 51 0.60 15.96 -2.37
N ARG A 52 -0.24 16.87 -1.88
CA ARG A 52 -1.47 17.27 -2.60
C ARG A 52 -1.13 17.85 -3.99
N GLY A 53 -1.97 17.57 -4.97
CA GLY A 53 -1.84 18.11 -6.34
C GLY A 53 -1.54 17.02 -7.37
N ASP A 54 -0.79 17.37 -8.41
CA ASP A 54 -0.46 16.48 -9.53
C ASP A 54 0.12 15.11 -9.13
N PRO A 55 1.01 14.99 -8.11
CA PRO A 55 1.45 13.69 -7.61
C PRO A 55 0.31 12.75 -7.23
N GLY A 56 -0.73 13.26 -6.57
CA GLY A 56 -1.90 12.49 -6.18
C GLY A 56 -2.68 11.97 -7.38
N LYS A 57 -2.77 12.77 -8.46
CA LYS A 57 -3.39 12.34 -9.72
C LYS A 57 -2.62 11.18 -10.35
N TYR A 58 -1.29 11.24 -10.37
CA TYR A 58 -0.48 10.11 -10.86
C TYR A 58 -0.72 8.84 -10.03
N MET A 59 -0.76 8.94 -8.70
CA MET A 59 -1.05 7.78 -7.86
C MET A 59 -2.45 7.21 -8.11
N GLN A 60 -3.45 8.06 -8.32
CA GLN A 60 -4.78 7.62 -8.73
C GLN A 60 -4.80 6.95 -10.11
N ASP A 61 -4.00 7.44 -11.06
CA ASP A 61 -3.86 6.85 -12.40
C ASP A 61 -3.13 5.50 -12.32
N TRP A 62 -2.15 5.32 -11.43
CA TRP A 62 -1.34 4.10 -11.32
C TRP A 62 -1.94 3.02 -10.42
N ILE A 63 -2.40 3.40 -9.23
CA ILE A 63 -2.83 2.48 -8.17
C ILE A 63 -4.23 2.80 -7.63
N GLY A 64 -4.96 3.77 -8.18
CA GLY A 64 -6.36 4.05 -7.85
C GLY A 64 -6.60 4.84 -6.57
N GLY A 65 -5.62 4.97 -5.69
CA GLY A 65 -5.71 5.82 -4.51
C GLY A 65 -4.38 6.01 -3.81
N TYR A 66 -4.32 6.91 -2.83
CA TYR A 66 -3.06 7.28 -2.17
C TYR A 66 -3.32 7.90 -0.80
N TYR A 67 -2.23 8.02 -0.03
CA TYR A 67 -2.21 8.82 1.18
C TYR A 67 -1.93 10.28 0.78
N GLU A 68 -2.82 11.19 1.14
CA GLU A 68 -2.62 12.63 0.91
C GLU A 68 -2.21 13.31 2.21
N HIS A 69 -1.08 14.04 2.16
CA HIS A 69 -0.62 14.87 3.27
C HIS A 69 -1.73 15.81 3.79
N ALA A 70 -1.87 15.88 5.12
CA ALA A 70 -2.92 16.64 5.82
C ALA A 70 -4.37 16.21 5.55
N PHE A 71 -4.59 15.08 4.86
CA PHE A 71 -5.91 14.46 4.71
C PHE A 71 -5.94 13.07 5.35
N SER A 72 -5.00 12.22 4.98
CA SER A 72 -4.86 10.85 5.50
C SER A 72 -4.17 10.82 6.86
N VAL A 73 -4.21 9.67 7.56
CA VAL A 73 -3.58 9.48 8.88
C VAL A 73 -2.85 8.15 9.00
N ASN A 74 -1.81 8.10 9.84
CA ASN A 74 -0.85 7.00 10.00
C ASN A 74 -0.71 6.47 11.45
N PRO A 75 -1.77 5.96 12.10
CA PRO A 75 -1.65 5.41 13.45
C PRO A 75 -0.80 4.14 13.54
N MET A 76 -0.21 3.94 14.72
CA MET A 76 0.27 2.62 15.16
C MET A 76 -0.88 1.83 15.79
N TRP A 77 -1.36 0.79 15.10
CA TRP A 77 -2.46 -0.05 15.61
C TRP A 77 -2.42 -1.46 15.02
N ALA A 78 -3.33 -2.31 15.48
CA ALA A 78 -3.44 -3.70 15.06
C ALA A 78 -4.87 -4.00 14.56
N PRO A 79 -5.15 -3.77 13.26
CA PRO A 79 -6.43 -4.11 12.65
C PRO A 79 -6.68 -5.62 12.65
N ASP A 80 -7.94 -6.01 12.87
CA ASP A 80 -8.39 -7.39 12.73
C ASP A 80 -8.83 -7.66 11.28
N PHE A 81 -7.96 -8.28 10.47
CA PHE A 81 -8.28 -8.65 9.09
C PHE A 81 -8.92 -10.03 9.04
N ASN A 82 -10.26 -10.07 9.07
CA ASN A 82 -11.02 -11.32 9.19
C ASN A 82 -11.82 -11.68 7.93
N LYS A 83 -12.01 -10.74 7.01
CA LYS A 83 -12.81 -10.91 5.80
C LYS A 83 -12.02 -10.44 4.59
N PHE A 84 -12.04 -11.23 3.53
CA PHE A 84 -11.32 -10.94 2.30
C PHE A 84 -12.27 -11.12 1.11
N PRO A 85 -12.23 -10.23 0.09
CA PRO A 85 -12.99 -10.42 -1.14
C PRO A 85 -12.50 -11.64 -1.91
N ASN A 86 -13.33 -12.12 -2.85
CA ASN A 86 -12.88 -13.06 -3.88
C ASN A 86 -12.02 -12.31 -4.91
N HIS A 87 -10.71 -12.23 -4.65
CA HIS A 87 -9.74 -11.58 -5.52
C HIS A 87 -8.46 -12.43 -5.60
N PRO A 88 -7.71 -12.46 -6.73
CA PRO A 88 -6.46 -13.21 -6.80
C PRO A 88 -5.48 -12.87 -5.68
N ILE A 89 -5.35 -11.59 -5.31
CA ILE A 89 -4.44 -11.15 -4.24
C ILE A 89 -4.76 -11.79 -2.88
N THR A 90 -6.02 -12.06 -2.59
CA THR A 90 -6.45 -12.59 -1.29
C THR A 90 -6.50 -14.12 -1.24
N ARG A 91 -6.10 -14.81 -2.32
CA ARG A 91 -6.06 -16.28 -2.35
C ARG A 91 -5.16 -16.85 -1.25
N GLY A 92 -5.75 -17.72 -0.42
CA GLY A 92 -5.07 -18.41 0.67
C GLY A 92 -4.56 -17.52 1.80
N VAL A 93 -4.94 -16.24 1.83
CA VAL A 93 -4.74 -15.36 2.98
C VAL A 93 -5.77 -15.76 4.05
N LYS A 94 -5.29 -16.09 5.25
CA LYS A 94 -6.12 -16.39 6.42
C LYS A 94 -6.22 -15.16 7.31
N PRO A 95 -7.16 -15.13 8.27
CA PRO A 95 -7.25 -14.05 9.23
C PRO A 95 -5.92 -13.77 9.94
N PHE A 96 -5.59 -12.50 10.11
CA PHE A 96 -4.37 -12.08 10.80
C PHE A 96 -4.51 -10.68 11.39
N LYS A 97 -3.61 -10.37 12.32
CA LYS A 97 -3.48 -9.07 12.97
C LYS A 97 -2.03 -8.85 13.37
N VAL A 98 -1.50 -7.68 13.07
CA VAL A 98 -0.15 -7.24 13.45
C VAL A 98 -0.17 -5.77 13.82
N VAL A 99 0.64 -5.38 14.80
CA VAL A 99 0.85 -3.95 15.10
C VAL A 99 1.76 -3.38 14.02
N ASP A 100 1.26 -2.41 13.25
CA ASP A 100 2.01 -1.68 12.24
C ASP A 100 1.55 -0.22 12.18
N GLU A 101 2.24 0.59 11.39
CA GLU A 101 1.78 1.94 11.06
C GLU A 101 0.79 1.87 9.88
N TRP A 102 -0.42 1.42 10.15
CA TRP A 102 -1.44 1.19 9.13
C TRP A 102 -2.18 2.48 8.80
N TYR A 103 -1.98 2.99 7.59
CA TYR A 103 -2.56 4.26 7.16
C TYR A 103 -4.03 4.10 6.76
N PHE A 104 -4.82 5.16 6.98
CA PHE A 104 -6.19 5.21 6.49
C PHE A 104 -6.69 6.64 6.19
N ASN A 105 -7.97 6.75 5.82
CA ASN A 105 -8.55 7.95 5.24
C ASN A 105 -7.86 8.33 3.92
N MET A 106 -7.79 7.35 3.01
CA MET A 106 -7.09 7.44 1.72
C MET A 106 -7.90 8.22 0.67
N ARG A 107 -7.21 8.84 -0.29
CA ARG A 107 -7.80 9.47 -1.46
C ARG A 107 -7.96 8.46 -2.60
N PHE A 108 -9.14 7.85 -2.69
CA PHE A 108 -9.48 7.01 -3.83
C PHE A 108 -10.06 7.82 -4.99
N ARG A 109 -9.92 7.30 -6.22
CA ARG A 109 -10.68 7.80 -7.38
C ARG A 109 -12.18 7.75 -7.11
N LYS A 110 -12.90 8.72 -7.65
CA LYS A 110 -14.37 8.82 -7.58
C LYS A 110 -15.05 9.00 -8.94
N ASP A 111 -14.27 9.07 -10.00
CA ASP A 111 -14.71 9.34 -11.38
C ASP A 111 -15.17 8.08 -12.14
N GLY A 112 -15.15 6.91 -11.48
CA GLY A 112 -15.52 5.63 -12.11
C GLY A 112 -14.52 5.13 -13.16
N VAL A 113 -13.32 5.73 -13.24
CA VAL A 113 -12.26 5.21 -14.11
C VAL A 113 -11.57 4.03 -13.44
N GLY A 114 -11.52 2.90 -14.16
CA GLY A 114 -10.99 1.65 -13.62
C GLY A 114 -11.85 1.08 -12.51
N LYS A 115 -11.31 0.10 -11.78
CA LYS A 115 -12.00 -0.56 -10.66
C LYS A 115 -11.09 -0.69 -9.46
N ILE A 116 -11.51 -0.11 -8.34
CA ILE A 116 -10.83 -0.26 -7.05
C ILE A 116 -11.51 -1.39 -6.27
N THR A 117 -10.72 -2.35 -5.78
CA THR A 117 -11.21 -3.44 -4.93
C THR A 117 -10.49 -3.38 -3.58
N PRO A 118 -11.16 -3.01 -2.48
CA PRO A 118 -10.60 -3.09 -1.13
C PRO A 118 -10.24 -4.54 -0.76
N LEU A 119 -9.04 -4.78 -0.24
CA LEU A 119 -8.52 -6.13 0.05
C LEU A 119 -8.32 -6.38 1.54
N LEU A 120 -7.65 -5.44 2.22
CA LEU A 120 -7.46 -5.47 3.68
C LEU A 120 -8.26 -4.32 4.27
N VAL A 121 -9.37 -4.65 4.92
CA VAL A 121 -10.34 -3.68 5.46
C VAL A 121 -10.60 -3.98 6.93
N ALA A 122 -10.58 -2.95 7.77
CA ALA A 122 -10.92 -3.03 9.18
C ALA A 122 -11.53 -1.71 9.67
N ILE A 123 -12.27 -1.75 10.78
CA ILE A 123 -12.86 -0.56 11.39
C ILE A 123 -11.95 -0.14 12.56
N PRO A 124 -11.27 1.01 12.50
CA PRO A 124 -10.49 1.51 13.62
C PRO A 124 -11.42 1.90 14.78
N SER A 125 -10.95 1.70 16.01
CA SER A 125 -11.63 2.23 17.19
C SER A 125 -11.56 3.76 17.23
N ASP A 126 -12.43 4.40 18.01
CA ASP A 126 -12.38 5.85 18.22
C ASP A 126 -11.01 6.32 18.73
N LYS A 127 -10.36 5.52 19.59
CA LYS A 127 -9.00 5.83 20.08
C LYS A 127 -7.99 5.89 18.94
N VAL A 128 -8.04 4.93 18.02
CA VAL A 128 -7.17 4.88 16.83
C VAL A 128 -7.53 5.99 15.84
N ARG A 129 -8.81 6.36 15.72
CA ARG A 129 -9.26 7.42 14.80
C ARG A 129 -8.91 8.83 15.31
N ASN A 130 -8.95 9.05 16.62
CA ASN A 130 -8.79 10.36 17.26
C ASN A 130 -7.34 10.70 17.66
N GLY A 131 -6.37 9.82 17.46
CA GLY A 131 -5.01 10.08 17.95
C GLY A 131 -4.22 11.07 17.06
N PRO A 132 -3.17 11.71 17.62
CA PRO A 132 -2.46 12.80 16.98
C PRO A 132 -1.24 12.31 16.16
N TYR A 133 -1.45 11.35 15.24
CA TYR A 133 -0.38 10.58 14.59
C TYR A 133 0.34 11.29 13.43
N VAL A 134 -0.26 12.37 12.95
CA VAL A 134 0.13 13.08 11.72
C VAL A 134 0.85 14.38 12.01
N TRP A 135 1.57 14.88 11.02
CA TRP A 135 1.97 16.28 10.92
C TRP A 135 1.25 16.97 9.75
N PRO A 136 0.65 18.17 9.92
CA PRO A 136 0.39 18.87 11.19
C PRO A 136 -0.36 18.03 12.22
N LYS A 137 -0.15 18.30 13.51
CA LYS A 137 -0.72 17.47 14.59
C LYS A 137 -2.25 17.45 14.53
N GLY A 138 -2.81 16.25 14.40
CA GLY A 138 -4.25 16.00 14.46
C GLY A 138 -4.83 16.01 15.88
N PRO A 139 -6.08 15.54 16.08
CA PRO A 139 -6.91 14.88 15.09
C PRO A 139 -7.51 15.85 14.05
N TYR A 140 -7.71 15.37 12.82
CA TYR A 140 -8.39 16.14 11.80
C TYR A 140 -9.90 15.93 11.88
N LYS A 141 -10.68 17.03 11.89
CA LYS A 141 -12.14 16.99 12.06
C LYS A 141 -12.83 16.07 11.05
N HIS A 142 -12.39 16.04 9.79
CA HIS A 142 -12.98 15.16 8.77
C HIS A 142 -12.72 13.67 9.04
N VAL A 143 -11.54 13.32 9.57
CA VAL A 143 -11.23 11.93 9.97
C VAL A 143 -12.11 11.49 11.15
N GLN A 144 -12.37 12.40 12.10
CA GLN A 144 -13.22 12.12 13.26
C GLN A 144 -14.70 11.98 12.88
N ALA A 145 -15.16 12.77 11.91
CA ALA A 145 -16.55 12.72 11.42
C ALA A 145 -16.90 11.34 10.82
N ASP A 146 -15.90 10.61 10.31
CA ASP A 146 -16.03 9.26 9.75
C ASP A 146 -16.00 8.13 10.80
N LYS A 147 -16.51 8.39 12.02
CA LYS A 147 -16.57 7.40 13.10
C LYS A 147 -17.28 6.11 12.66
N GLY A 148 -16.68 4.96 13.00
CA GLY A 148 -17.22 3.65 12.63
C GLY A 148 -17.05 3.25 11.16
N ARG A 149 -16.52 4.14 10.30
CA ARG A 149 -16.30 3.81 8.89
C ARG A 149 -15.21 2.73 8.75
N PRO A 150 -15.44 1.69 7.92
CA PRO A 150 -14.38 0.77 7.50
C PRO A 150 -13.30 1.51 6.71
N GLU A 151 -12.04 1.20 7.01
CA GLU A 151 -10.87 1.77 6.35
C GLU A 151 -10.13 0.71 5.55
N THR A 152 -9.57 1.11 4.42
CA THR A 152 -8.88 0.22 3.46
C THR A 152 -7.38 0.40 3.57
N MET A 153 -6.69 -0.64 4.07
CA MET A 153 -5.24 -0.67 4.29
C MET A 153 -4.48 -1.33 3.13
N MET A 154 -5.17 -2.06 2.26
CA MET A 154 -4.66 -2.58 0.99
C MET A 154 -5.78 -2.63 -0.03
N TRP A 155 -5.49 -2.29 -1.27
CA TRP A 155 -6.47 -2.29 -2.37
C TRP A 155 -5.81 -2.70 -3.69
N ALA A 156 -6.61 -3.30 -4.58
CA ALA A 156 -6.26 -3.49 -5.99
C ALA A 156 -6.91 -2.40 -6.84
N TYR A 157 -6.25 -2.06 -7.94
CA TYR A 157 -6.76 -1.18 -8.98
C TYR A 157 -6.55 -1.80 -10.35
N GLU A 158 -7.65 -2.01 -11.06
CA GLU A 158 -7.66 -2.46 -12.46
C GLU A 158 -7.96 -1.25 -13.35
N ARG A 159 -7.01 -0.90 -14.21
CA ARG A 159 -7.15 0.17 -15.20
C ARG A 159 -7.99 -0.31 -16.38
N LYS A 160 -8.64 0.61 -17.10
CA LYS A 160 -9.51 0.28 -18.25
C LYS A 160 -8.77 -0.44 -19.39
N ASP A 161 -7.47 -0.21 -19.50
CA ASP A 161 -6.55 -0.84 -20.46
C ASP A 161 -6.07 -2.23 -20.02
N GLY A 162 -6.59 -2.78 -18.92
CA GLY A 162 -6.16 -4.07 -18.35
C GLY A 162 -4.85 -3.98 -17.55
N GLY A 163 -4.29 -2.78 -17.41
CA GLY A 163 -3.20 -2.51 -16.48
C GLY A 163 -3.61 -2.71 -15.03
N ARG A 164 -2.63 -3.04 -14.18
CA ARG A 164 -2.87 -3.40 -12.78
C ARG A 164 -2.03 -2.54 -11.85
N GLY A 165 -2.57 -2.26 -10.67
CA GLY A 165 -1.81 -1.68 -9.59
C GLY A 165 -2.38 -1.97 -8.22
N PHE A 166 -1.58 -1.80 -7.16
CA PHE A 166 -2.07 -1.96 -5.80
C PHE A 166 -1.38 -0.96 -4.86
N GLY A 167 -2.09 -0.61 -3.79
CA GLY A 167 -1.47 0.06 -2.64
C GLY A 167 -1.56 -0.80 -1.39
N PHE A 168 -0.54 -0.71 -0.55
CA PHE A 168 -0.43 -1.41 0.72
C PHE A 168 0.16 -0.48 1.77
N THR A 169 -0.56 -0.23 2.87
CA THR A 169 -0.16 0.81 3.84
C THR A 169 0.76 0.31 4.95
N GLY A 170 0.79 -1.00 5.19
CA GLY A 170 1.73 -1.61 6.15
C GLY A 170 3.17 -1.56 5.66
N GLY A 171 4.11 -1.91 6.52
CA GLY A 171 5.52 -2.03 6.17
C GLY A 171 6.43 -1.20 7.04
N HIS A 172 5.93 -0.65 8.15
CA HIS A 172 6.75 0.10 9.09
C HIS A 172 7.62 -0.85 9.92
N LYS A 173 7.01 -1.93 10.43
CA LYS A 173 7.73 -2.92 11.25
C LYS A 173 8.22 -4.08 10.40
N HIS A 174 9.54 -4.12 10.14
CA HIS A 174 10.20 -5.23 9.41
C HIS A 174 9.82 -6.63 9.93
N VAL A 175 9.67 -6.79 11.26
CA VAL A 175 9.29 -8.08 11.86
C VAL A 175 7.94 -8.63 11.35
N ASN A 176 7.05 -7.77 10.84
CA ASN A 176 5.76 -8.20 10.28
C ASN A 176 5.92 -9.03 9.00
N TRP A 177 7.07 -8.94 8.30
CA TRP A 177 7.39 -9.84 7.20
C TRP A 177 7.51 -11.30 7.64
N GLY A 178 7.67 -11.58 8.93
CA GLY A 178 7.58 -12.94 9.50
C GLY A 178 6.16 -13.50 9.57
N ASN A 179 5.12 -12.65 9.50
CA ASN A 179 3.75 -13.12 9.47
C ASN A 179 3.37 -13.62 8.07
N ASP A 180 3.03 -14.91 7.96
CA ASP A 180 2.75 -15.56 6.68
C ASP A 180 1.61 -14.91 5.88
N ASN A 181 0.55 -14.46 6.54
CA ASN A 181 -0.61 -13.88 5.85
C ASN A 181 -0.33 -12.45 5.38
N TYR A 182 0.38 -11.67 6.20
CA TYR A 182 0.87 -10.35 5.85
C TYR A 182 1.77 -10.42 4.60
N ARG A 183 2.79 -11.29 4.64
CA ARG A 183 3.71 -11.50 3.53
C ARG A 183 3.02 -12.05 2.29
N LYS A 184 2.13 -13.03 2.45
CA LYS A 184 1.36 -13.63 1.34
C LYS A 184 0.49 -12.61 0.60
N ALA A 185 -0.19 -11.72 1.32
CA ALA A 185 -1.01 -10.68 0.69
C ALA A 185 -0.18 -9.81 -0.26
N VAL A 186 1.00 -9.34 0.19
CA VAL A 186 1.91 -8.53 -0.63
C VAL A 186 2.48 -9.32 -1.80
N LEU A 187 3.00 -10.53 -1.57
CA LEU A 187 3.60 -11.36 -2.63
C LEU A 187 2.56 -11.77 -3.70
N ASN A 188 1.32 -12.08 -3.30
CA ASN A 188 0.23 -12.29 -4.23
C ASN A 188 -0.08 -11.01 -5.04
N GLY A 189 0.02 -9.84 -4.40
CA GLY A 189 -0.05 -8.52 -5.04
C GLY A 189 0.98 -8.36 -6.15
N LEU A 190 2.23 -8.69 -5.88
CA LEU A 190 3.34 -8.62 -6.84
C LEU A 190 3.10 -9.53 -8.05
N LEU A 191 2.75 -10.79 -7.82
CA LEU A 191 2.37 -11.69 -8.91
C LEU A 191 1.21 -11.13 -9.73
N TRP A 192 0.20 -10.58 -9.07
CA TRP A 192 -0.99 -10.07 -9.74
C TRP A 192 -0.69 -8.86 -10.63
N ILE A 193 0.10 -7.89 -10.17
CA ILE A 193 0.49 -6.72 -10.98
C ILE A 193 1.44 -7.08 -12.11
N ALA A 194 2.32 -8.08 -11.92
CA ALA A 194 3.16 -8.66 -12.97
C ALA A 194 2.37 -9.52 -13.96
N LYS A 195 1.04 -9.58 -13.85
CA LYS A 195 0.14 -10.42 -14.64
C LYS A 195 0.45 -11.92 -14.58
N ALA A 196 1.25 -12.35 -13.61
CA ALA A 196 1.51 -13.74 -13.31
C ALA A 196 0.31 -14.41 -12.63
N LYS A 197 0.23 -15.74 -12.74
CA LYS A 197 -0.83 -16.53 -12.12
C LYS A 197 -0.64 -16.58 -10.61
N VAL A 198 -1.57 -15.99 -9.85
CA VAL A 198 -1.62 -16.20 -8.39
C VAL A 198 -2.16 -17.60 -8.09
N PRO A 199 -1.41 -18.46 -7.37
CA PRO A 199 -1.84 -19.82 -7.07
C PRO A 199 -3.17 -19.87 -6.30
N LYS A 200 -3.94 -20.96 -6.45
CA LYS A 200 -5.26 -21.13 -5.81
C LYS A 200 -5.21 -20.94 -4.28
N ASN A 201 -4.11 -21.38 -3.65
CA ASN A 201 -3.89 -21.29 -2.21
C ASN A 201 -2.94 -20.14 -1.81
N GLY A 202 -2.75 -19.18 -2.72
CA GLY A 202 -1.75 -18.13 -2.62
C GLY A 202 -0.33 -18.66 -2.79
N ILE A 203 0.62 -17.73 -2.93
CA ILE A 203 2.04 -18.06 -2.98
C ILE A 203 2.48 -18.72 -1.67
N LYS A 204 3.28 -19.78 -1.79
CA LYS A 204 3.96 -20.40 -0.65
C LYS A 204 5.25 -19.62 -0.40
N SER A 205 5.46 -19.20 0.84
CA SER A 205 6.70 -18.58 1.28
C SER A 205 6.90 -18.89 2.76
N SER A 206 8.15 -19.07 3.16
CA SER A 206 8.57 -19.24 4.55
C SER A 206 9.77 -18.32 4.76
N VAL A 207 9.85 -17.70 5.94
CA VAL A 207 11.01 -16.92 6.35
C VAL A 207 11.28 -17.24 7.82
N SER A 208 12.51 -17.58 8.16
CA SER A 208 12.95 -17.82 9.54
C SER A 208 13.23 -16.51 10.27
N THR A 209 13.36 -16.57 11.60
CA THR A 209 13.74 -15.41 12.40
C THR A 209 15.17 -14.96 12.05
N GLU A 210 16.03 -15.91 11.70
CA GLU A 210 17.42 -15.70 11.29
C GLU A 210 17.47 -14.96 9.95
N GLU A 211 16.67 -15.39 8.96
CA GLU A 211 16.57 -14.72 7.66
C GLU A 211 16.05 -13.28 7.80
N LEU A 212 15.05 -13.03 8.67
CA LEU A 212 14.56 -11.68 8.94
C LEU A 212 15.62 -10.74 9.52
N LYS A 213 16.65 -11.29 10.19
CA LYS A 213 17.74 -10.51 10.79
C LYS A 213 18.89 -10.25 9.82
N GLN A 214 18.92 -10.91 8.67
CA GLN A 214 19.96 -10.70 7.68
C GLN A 214 19.83 -9.32 7.05
N ASN A 215 20.96 -8.67 6.80
CA ASN A 215 21.06 -7.38 6.10
C ASN A 215 20.26 -6.23 6.75
N LEU A 216 19.98 -6.31 8.06
CA LEU A 216 19.41 -5.20 8.80
C LEU A 216 20.47 -4.11 9.01
N ASP A 217 20.11 -2.89 8.68
CA ASP A 217 20.92 -1.73 9.04
C ASP A 217 21.05 -1.65 10.58
N PRO A 218 22.25 -1.32 11.10
CA PRO A 218 22.41 -1.08 12.52
C PRO A 218 21.42 -0.01 12.99
N LYS A 219 20.63 -0.31 14.02
CA LYS A 219 19.84 0.73 14.68
C LYS A 219 20.82 1.70 15.33
N GLY A 220 20.93 2.91 14.76
CA GLY A 220 21.68 4.00 15.38
C GLY A 220 21.20 4.26 16.81
N LYS A 221 22.02 4.94 17.62
CA LYS A 221 21.60 5.38 18.95
C LYS A 221 20.33 6.23 18.80
N ARG A 222 19.31 5.97 19.63
CA ARG A 222 18.17 6.87 19.76
C ARG A 222 18.72 8.26 20.12
N LYS A 223 18.50 9.24 19.24
CA LYS A 223 18.71 10.66 19.56
C LYS A 223 17.57 11.13 20.45
#